data_AF-A0A1G8RDL1-F1
#
_entry.id   AF-A0A1G8RDL1-F1
#
_cell.length_a   1.000
_cell.length_b   1.000
_cell.length_c   1.000
_cell.angle_alpha   90.00
_cell.angle_beta   90.00
_cell.angle_gamma   90.00
#
_symmetry.space_group_name_H-M   'P 1'
#
loop_
_entity.id
_entity.type
_entity.pdbx_description
1 polymer ?
#
loop_
_entity_poly.entity_id
_entity_poly.type
_entity_poly.pdbx_seq_one_letter_code
_entity_poly.pdbx_strand_id
1 'polypeptide(L)'
;MKKIYLLYIVLISLATTSLIGCSDWTESEAKTFPESIVSDEYYAALRAYKQTDHQVAFGWFGGWSGEGAFMKSSLAGIPDSVDIVSIWDNGTNLSEAQRKDMAFCQNMKGTKIIYCSIIGGVGDKLTPQNILDNWEEMGYNSKQEAINDFWGYPSDESNIEAVETSIRKYAKAIVDTLNTRWRN
;
A
#
# COMPACT_ATOMS: atom_id res chain seq x y z
N MET A 1 -10.79 63.28 -29.85
CA MET A 1 -9.69 62.75 -30.70
C MET A 1 -8.79 61.74 -29.96
N LYS A 2 -8.17 62.07 -28.81
CA LYS A 2 -7.29 61.13 -28.05
C LYS A 2 -7.89 59.76 -27.68
N LYS A 3 -9.19 59.69 -27.34
CA LYS A 3 -9.88 58.43 -26.96
C LYS A 3 -10.08 57.45 -28.13
N ILE A 4 -10.21 57.96 -29.35
CA ILE A 4 -10.35 57.15 -30.57
C ILE A 4 -9.01 56.49 -30.92
N TYR A 5 -7.88 57.20 -30.75
CA TYR A 5 -6.55 56.61 -30.94
C TYR A 5 -6.24 55.51 -29.91
N LEU A 6 -6.70 55.66 -28.66
CA LEU A 6 -6.57 54.60 -27.65
C LEU A 6 -7.36 53.33 -28.05
N LEU A 7 -8.56 53.50 -28.61
CA LEU A 7 -9.38 52.39 -29.10
C LEU A 7 -8.67 51.65 -30.24
N TYR A 8 -8.06 52.37 -31.17
CA TYR A 8 -7.29 51.75 -32.26
C TYR A 8 -6.04 51.03 -31.77
N ILE A 9 -5.32 51.58 -30.78
CA ILE A 9 -4.15 50.92 -30.19
C ILE A 9 -4.56 49.61 -29.48
N VAL A 10 -5.68 49.63 -28.73
CA VAL A 10 -6.21 48.44 -28.06
C VAL A 10 -6.63 47.38 -29.09
N LEU A 11 -7.36 47.78 -30.15
CA LEU A 11 -7.77 46.86 -31.21
C LEU A 11 -6.58 46.23 -31.96
N ILE A 12 -5.54 47.02 -32.24
CA ILE A 12 -4.31 46.53 -32.88
C ILE A 12 -3.58 45.56 -31.95
N SER A 13 -3.43 45.89 -30.66
CA SER A 13 -2.77 44.99 -29.69
C SER A 13 -3.49 43.65 -29.55
N LEU A 14 -4.83 43.66 -29.48
CA LEU A 14 -5.66 42.45 -29.38
C LEU A 14 -5.59 41.58 -30.64
N ALA A 15 -5.50 42.21 -31.81
CA ALA A 15 -5.34 41.50 -33.09
C ALA A 15 -3.94 40.88 -33.25
N THR A 16 -2.90 41.48 -32.68
CA THR A 16 -1.54 40.92 -32.73
C THR A 16 -1.35 39.74 -31.78
N THR A 17 -2.04 39.71 -30.63
CA THR A 17 -1.93 38.61 -29.66
C THR A 17 -2.59 37.31 -30.12
N SER A 18 -3.56 37.38 -31.02
CA SER A 18 -4.21 36.19 -31.61
C SER A 18 -3.38 35.51 -32.71
N LEU A 19 -2.29 36.14 -33.17
CA LEU A 19 -1.38 35.57 -34.17
C LEU A 19 -0.11 34.95 -33.58
N ILE A 20 0.13 35.12 -32.26
CA ILE A 20 1.28 34.52 -31.53
C ILE A 20 0.79 33.27 -30.76
N GLY A 21 -0.05 32.46 -31.39
CA GLY A 21 -0.41 31.14 -30.86
C GLY A 21 0.74 30.17 -31.09
N CYS A 22 1.19 29.48 -30.05
CA CYS A 22 2.20 28.43 -30.16
C CYS A 22 1.62 27.29 -31.03
N SER A 23 2.07 27.18 -32.28
CA SER A 23 1.64 26.13 -33.22
C SER A 23 2.05 24.72 -32.79
N ASP A 24 2.92 24.64 -31.78
CA ASP A 24 3.48 23.42 -31.21
C ASP A 24 2.42 22.43 -30.72
N TRP A 25 1.26 22.91 -30.26
CA TRP A 25 0.15 22.04 -29.84
C TRP A 25 -0.67 21.47 -31.03
N THR A 26 -0.60 22.11 -32.21
CA THR A 26 -1.45 21.76 -33.36
C THR A 26 -0.84 20.72 -34.29
N GLU A 27 0.45 20.45 -34.17
CA GLU A 27 1.13 19.42 -34.94
C GLU A 27 1.13 18.11 -34.16
N SER A 28 0.63 17.04 -34.78
CA SER A 28 0.69 15.70 -34.19
C SER A 28 2.12 15.19 -34.28
N GLU A 29 2.90 15.38 -33.22
CA GLU A 29 4.20 14.74 -33.06
C GLU A 29 4.03 13.29 -32.56
N ALA A 30 4.66 12.34 -33.26
CA ALA A 30 4.77 10.98 -32.74
C ALA A 30 5.75 11.00 -31.56
N LYS A 31 5.23 10.93 -30.33
CA LYS A 31 6.08 10.74 -29.16
C LYS A 31 6.70 9.35 -29.21
N THR A 32 7.98 9.30 -29.53
CA THR A 32 8.82 8.12 -29.30
C THR A 32 9.07 8.01 -27.81
N PHE A 33 8.29 7.13 -27.17
CA PHE A 33 8.63 6.67 -25.83
C PHE A 33 9.82 5.72 -25.95
N PRO A 34 10.77 5.75 -25.00
CA PRO A 34 11.82 4.74 -24.96
C PRO A 34 11.19 3.34 -24.97
N GLU A 35 11.71 2.41 -25.79
CA GLU A 35 11.25 1.01 -25.83
C GLU A 35 11.31 0.32 -24.46
N SER A 36 12.18 0.83 -23.58
CA SER A 36 12.21 0.53 -22.15
C SER A 36 12.71 1.76 -21.40
N ILE A 37 11.88 2.32 -20.52
CA ILE A 37 12.29 3.33 -19.53
C ILE A 37 12.88 2.64 -18.28
N VAL A 38 12.95 1.31 -18.27
CA VAL A 38 13.24 0.49 -17.08
C VAL A 38 14.59 -0.21 -17.23
N SER A 39 15.67 0.55 -17.02
CA SER A 39 17.02 0.00 -16.86
C SER A 39 17.36 -0.29 -15.39
N ASP A 40 18.47 -0.97 -15.14
CA ASP A 40 18.95 -1.16 -13.77
C ASP A 40 19.29 0.18 -13.09
N GLU A 41 19.81 1.16 -13.85
CA GLU A 41 20.07 2.52 -13.39
C GLU A 41 18.78 3.23 -12.99
N TYR A 42 17.70 3.04 -13.73
CA TYR A 42 16.37 3.58 -13.39
C TYR A 42 15.90 3.07 -12.02
N TYR A 43 15.93 1.76 -11.80
CA TYR A 43 15.51 1.18 -10.52
C TYR A 43 16.46 1.56 -9.37
N ALA A 44 17.76 1.71 -9.64
CA ALA A 44 18.71 2.21 -8.66
C ALA A 44 18.39 3.66 -8.26
N ALA A 45 18.10 4.53 -9.23
CA ALA A 45 17.69 5.91 -8.98
C ALA A 45 16.36 5.98 -8.21
N LEU A 46 15.40 5.11 -8.54
CA LEU A 46 14.13 5.03 -7.83
C LEU A 46 14.32 4.63 -6.37
N ARG A 47 15.12 3.59 -6.09
CA ARG A 47 15.44 3.19 -4.71
C ARG A 47 16.18 4.29 -3.97
N ALA A 48 17.10 5.00 -4.62
CA ALA A 48 17.83 6.12 -4.03
C ALA A 48 16.89 7.28 -3.69
N TYR A 49 15.96 7.63 -4.59
CA TYR A 49 14.91 8.63 -4.34
C TYR A 49 14.12 8.31 -3.07
N LYS A 50 13.69 7.06 -2.88
CA LYS A 50 12.94 6.63 -1.69
C LYS A 50 13.73 6.66 -0.38
N GLN A 51 15.05 6.82 -0.42
CA GLN A 51 15.88 7.06 0.76
C GLN A 51 16.11 8.54 1.06
N THR A 52 15.74 9.45 0.15
CA THR A 52 15.87 10.90 0.39
C THR A 52 14.82 11.39 1.37
N ASP A 53 15.02 12.58 1.92
CA ASP A 53 13.97 13.29 2.64
C ASP A 53 12.94 13.83 1.62
N HIS A 54 11.77 13.21 1.58
CA HIS A 54 10.68 13.53 0.65
C HIS A 54 9.32 13.23 1.28
N GLN A 55 8.25 13.70 0.65
CA GLN A 55 6.88 13.38 1.09
C GLN A 55 6.56 11.92 0.78
N VAL A 56 6.28 11.14 1.83
CA VAL A 56 5.94 9.73 1.73
C VAL A 56 4.54 9.55 1.13
N ALA A 57 4.44 8.74 0.08
CA ALA A 57 3.18 8.29 -0.48
C ALA A 57 2.80 6.91 0.06
N PHE A 58 1.57 6.81 0.56
CA PHE A 58 1.00 5.61 1.15
C PHE A 58 -0.31 5.21 0.47
N GLY A 59 -0.59 3.91 0.38
CA GLY A 59 -1.88 3.40 -0.09
C GLY A 59 -2.32 2.08 0.54
N TRP A 60 -3.63 1.89 0.67
CA TRP A 60 -4.23 0.59 0.90
C TRP A 60 -4.51 -0.09 -0.43
N PHE A 61 -4.01 -1.30 -0.62
CA PHE A 61 -4.13 -2.06 -1.86
C PHE A 61 -4.92 -3.35 -1.61
N GLY A 62 -6.04 -3.50 -2.31
CA GLY A 62 -6.93 -4.66 -2.20
C GLY A 62 -7.21 -5.30 -3.55
N GLY A 63 -7.66 -6.55 -3.54
CA GLY A 63 -7.84 -7.34 -4.76
C GLY A 63 -6.51 -7.77 -5.38
N TRP A 64 -5.49 -7.97 -4.54
CA TRP A 64 -4.15 -8.33 -5.00
C TRP A 64 -4.05 -9.83 -5.32
N SER A 65 -3.82 -10.16 -6.59
CA SER A 65 -3.56 -11.54 -7.02
C SER A 65 -2.12 -11.78 -7.45
N GLY A 66 -1.44 -10.76 -7.98
CA GLY A 66 -0.13 -10.91 -8.63
C GLY A 66 -0.17 -11.74 -9.91
N GLU A 67 -1.38 -12.06 -10.43
CA GLU A 67 -1.58 -12.94 -11.59
C GLU A 67 -2.06 -12.19 -12.84
N GLY A 68 -1.64 -12.70 -13.99
CA GLY A 68 -2.04 -12.21 -15.31
C GLY A 68 -1.37 -10.88 -15.70
N ALA A 69 -1.62 -10.43 -16.93
CA ALA A 69 -1.15 -9.15 -17.44
C ALA A 69 -2.06 -7.98 -17.00
N PHE A 70 -2.52 -7.99 -15.75
CA PHE A 70 -3.46 -7.01 -15.21
C PHE A 70 -2.76 -6.13 -14.18
N MET A 71 -2.36 -4.91 -14.58
CA MET A 71 -1.69 -3.96 -13.69
C MET A 71 -2.53 -3.61 -12.45
N LYS A 72 -3.86 -3.68 -12.54
CA LYS A 72 -4.78 -3.39 -11.43
C LYS A 72 -4.59 -4.31 -10.22
N SER A 73 -4.26 -5.58 -10.45
CA SER A 73 -4.14 -6.61 -9.40
C SER A 73 -2.70 -6.99 -9.09
N SER A 74 -1.72 -6.19 -9.56
CA SER A 74 -0.29 -6.39 -9.36
C SER A 74 0.35 -5.18 -8.67
N LEU A 75 1.18 -5.46 -7.66
CA LEU A 75 1.99 -4.47 -6.97
C LEU A 75 3.03 -3.84 -7.90
N ALA A 76 3.50 -4.54 -8.94
CA ALA A 76 4.33 -3.93 -9.97
C ALA A 76 3.63 -2.77 -10.70
N GLY A 77 2.30 -2.82 -10.79
CA GLY A 77 1.46 -1.83 -11.47
C GLY A 77 1.18 -0.54 -10.67
N ILE A 78 1.55 -0.47 -9.39
CA ILE A 78 1.39 0.76 -8.59
C ILE A 78 2.36 1.86 -9.08
N PRO A 79 2.03 3.16 -8.92
CA PRO A 79 2.95 4.24 -9.27
C PRO A 79 4.30 4.12 -8.53
N ASP A 80 5.39 4.43 -9.22
CA ASP A 80 6.75 4.25 -8.70
C ASP A 80 7.04 5.16 -7.50
N SER A 81 6.38 6.31 -7.43
CA SER A 81 6.43 7.24 -6.31
C SER A 81 5.77 6.73 -5.03
N VAL A 82 5.08 5.59 -5.04
CA VAL A 82 4.50 4.99 -3.83
C VAL A 82 5.60 4.34 -2.98
N ASP A 83 5.70 4.75 -1.73
CA ASP A 83 6.72 4.28 -0.79
C ASP A 83 6.25 3.10 0.04
N ILE A 84 4.99 3.13 0.48
CA ILE A 84 4.44 2.14 1.40
C ILE A 84 3.06 1.70 0.91
N VAL A 85 2.85 0.40 0.84
CA VAL A 85 1.55 -0.20 0.54
C VAL A 85 1.13 -1.12 1.66
N SER A 86 -0.07 -0.91 2.18
CA SER A 86 -0.73 -1.81 3.13
C SER A 86 -1.71 -2.72 2.42
N ILE A 87 -1.54 -4.04 2.55
CA ILE A 87 -2.40 -5.03 1.87
C ILE A 87 -3.72 -5.19 2.63
N TRP A 88 -4.82 -4.72 2.04
CA TRP A 88 -6.15 -4.67 2.66
C TRP A 88 -6.79 -6.06 2.88
N ASP A 89 -6.44 -7.04 2.05
CA ASP A 89 -7.06 -8.37 2.07
C ASP A 89 -6.66 -9.21 3.31
N ASN A 90 -5.76 -8.69 4.17
CA ASN A 90 -5.30 -9.31 5.41
C ASN A 90 -4.82 -10.77 5.24
N GLY A 91 -4.42 -11.15 4.03
CA GLY A 91 -4.00 -12.49 3.68
C GLY A 91 -2.65 -12.81 4.29
N THR A 92 -2.59 -13.86 5.11
CA THR A 92 -1.32 -14.36 5.64
C THR A 92 -0.71 -15.45 4.77
N ASN A 93 -1.51 -16.15 3.97
CA ASN A 93 -1.03 -17.22 3.08
C ASN A 93 -0.88 -16.69 1.64
N LEU A 94 0.31 -16.20 1.31
CA LEU A 94 0.59 -15.66 -0.04
C LEU A 94 0.80 -16.78 -1.06
N SER A 95 0.17 -16.65 -2.24
CA SER A 95 0.45 -17.48 -3.41
C SER A 95 1.86 -17.22 -3.95
N GLU A 96 2.37 -18.12 -4.79
CA GLU A 96 3.67 -17.93 -5.44
C GLU A 96 3.69 -16.66 -6.32
N ALA A 97 2.59 -16.38 -7.01
CA ALA A 97 2.44 -15.18 -7.84
C ALA A 97 2.53 -13.91 -7.00
N GLN A 98 1.80 -13.84 -5.87
CA GLN A 98 1.89 -12.75 -4.91
C GLN A 98 3.33 -12.59 -4.37
N ARG A 99 4.02 -13.68 -4.02
CA ARG A 99 5.40 -13.60 -3.54
C ARG A 99 6.34 -12.99 -4.58
N LYS A 100 6.25 -13.41 -5.84
CA LYS A 100 7.07 -12.87 -6.93
C LYS A 100 6.81 -11.39 -7.17
N ASP A 101 5.53 -11.01 -7.22
CA ASP A 101 5.10 -9.62 -7.42
C ASP A 101 5.54 -8.71 -6.26
N MET A 102 5.40 -9.19 -5.01
CA MET A 102 5.91 -8.50 -3.81
C MET A 102 7.42 -8.37 -3.83
N ALA A 103 8.15 -9.45 -4.13
CA ALA A 103 9.61 -9.44 -4.19
C ALA A 103 10.12 -8.49 -5.27
N PHE A 104 9.49 -8.45 -6.44
CA PHE A 104 9.81 -7.47 -7.47
C PHE A 104 9.60 -6.04 -6.98
N CYS A 105 8.44 -5.75 -6.39
CA CYS A 105 8.13 -4.39 -5.93
C CYS A 105 9.08 -3.92 -4.79
N GLN A 106 9.42 -4.82 -3.87
CA GLN A 106 10.38 -4.55 -2.79
C GLN A 106 11.81 -4.37 -3.31
N ASN A 107 12.30 -5.32 -4.12
CA ASN A 107 13.72 -5.37 -4.50
C ASN A 107 14.04 -4.42 -5.66
N MET A 108 13.15 -4.30 -6.64
CA MET A 108 13.37 -3.45 -7.81
C MET A 108 12.92 -2.02 -7.53
N LYS A 109 11.67 -1.83 -7.08
CA LYS A 109 11.07 -0.50 -6.90
C LYS A 109 11.34 0.14 -5.54
N GLY A 110 11.83 -0.62 -4.56
CA GLY A 110 12.08 -0.13 -3.20
C GLY A 110 10.82 0.16 -2.38
N THR A 111 9.65 -0.30 -2.82
CA THR A 111 8.39 -0.07 -2.09
C THR A 111 8.28 -1.01 -0.90
N LYS A 112 7.92 -0.49 0.27
CA LYS A 112 7.63 -1.27 1.47
C LYS A 112 6.22 -1.83 1.39
N ILE A 113 6.09 -3.15 1.42
CA ILE A 113 4.80 -3.84 1.45
C ILE A 113 4.55 -4.31 2.89
N ILE A 114 3.45 -3.86 3.50
CA ILE A 114 3.11 -4.13 4.89
C ILE A 114 1.78 -4.88 5.00
N TYR A 115 1.71 -5.76 5.99
CA TYR A 115 0.48 -6.43 6.38
C TYR A 115 -0.50 -5.42 7.01
N CYS A 116 -1.78 -5.51 6.66
CA CYS A 116 -2.86 -4.79 7.32
C CYS A 116 -3.65 -5.74 8.22
N SER A 117 -4.16 -5.23 9.33
CA SER A 117 -5.22 -5.89 10.11
C SER A 117 -5.90 -4.87 11.01
N ILE A 118 -7.21 -5.00 11.15
CA ILE A 118 -7.97 -4.33 12.20
C ILE A 118 -7.98 -5.26 13.42
N ILE A 119 -7.46 -4.77 14.54
CA ILE A 119 -7.38 -5.51 15.80
C ILE A 119 -8.39 -4.89 16.75
N GLY A 120 -9.49 -5.60 17.00
CA GLY A 120 -10.48 -5.28 18.02
C GLY A 120 -10.14 -5.88 19.40
N GLY A 121 -9.36 -6.96 19.44
CA GLY A 121 -8.93 -7.57 20.69
C GLY A 121 -7.76 -8.55 20.54
N VAL A 122 -7.22 -8.96 21.68
CA VAL A 122 -6.20 -10.01 21.75
C VAL A 122 -6.75 -11.29 21.13
N GLY A 123 -6.00 -11.84 20.17
CA GLY A 123 -6.36 -13.07 19.47
C GLY A 123 -7.10 -12.89 18.15
N ASP A 124 -7.40 -11.66 17.74
CA ASP A 124 -8.03 -11.43 16.44
C ASP A 124 -7.20 -11.99 15.29
N LYS A 125 -7.88 -12.69 14.37
CA LYS A 125 -7.34 -13.34 13.16
C LYS A 125 -6.30 -14.46 13.36
N LEU A 126 -5.74 -14.60 14.57
CA LEU A 126 -4.69 -15.58 14.88
C LEU A 126 -5.10 -16.62 15.92
N THR A 127 -6.26 -16.46 16.56
CA THR A 127 -6.81 -17.55 17.38
C THR A 127 -7.03 -18.78 16.50
N PRO A 128 -6.50 -19.96 16.87
CA PRO A 128 -6.69 -21.18 16.10
C PRO A 128 -8.17 -21.51 15.90
N GLN A 129 -8.52 -21.95 14.69
CA GLN A 129 -9.91 -22.20 14.31
C GLN A 129 -10.58 -23.26 15.20
N ASN A 130 -9.83 -24.27 15.69
CA ASN A 130 -10.37 -25.27 16.61
C ASN A 130 -10.85 -24.67 17.95
N ILE A 131 -10.22 -23.58 18.41
CA ILE A 131 -10.70 -22.85 19.61
C ILE A 131 -12.00 -22.12 19.29
N LEU A 132 -12.10 -21.53 18.08
CA LEU A 132 -13.29 -20.79 17.65
C LEU A 132 -14.49 -21.69 17.36
N ASP A 133 -14.25 -22.92 16.91
CA ASP A 133 -15.32 -23.84 16.50
C ASP A 133 -15.78 -24.75 17.65
N ASN A 134 -14.87 -25.16 18.54
CA ASN A 134 -15.14 -26.21 19.54
C ASN A 134 -15.20 -25.69 20.99
N TRP A 135 -15.30 -24.37 21.21
CA TRP A 135 -15.27 -23.79 22.57
C TRP A 135 -16.34 -24.34 23.52
N GLU A 136 -17.54 -24.68 23.02
CA GLU A 136 -18.60 -25.29 23.83
C GLU A 136 -18.21 -26.70 24.30
N GLU A 137 -17.68 -27.53 23.39
CA GLU A 137 -17.21 -28.88 23.71
C GLU A 137 -16.01 -28.88 24.65
N MET A 138 -15.20 -27.81 24.59
CA MET A 138 -14.09 -27.57 25.52
C MET A 138 -14.55 -27.09 26.91
N GLY A 139 -15.85 -26.83 27.10
CA GLY A 139 -16.45 -26.48 28.39
C GLY A 139 -16.44 -24.98 28.72
N TYR A 140 -16.21 -24.10 27.75
CA TYR A 140 -16.27 -22.65 27.97
C TYR A 140 -17.70 -22.13 27.91
N ASN A 141 -18.01 -21.07 28.66
CA ASN A 141 -19.32 -20.43 28.67
C ASN A 141 -19.51 -19.45 27.50
N SER A 142 -18.41 -19.02 26.88
CA SER A 142 -18.45 -18.19 25.68
C SER A 142 -17.19 -18.35 24.81
N LYS A 143 -17.31 -18.00 23.53
CA LYS A 143 -16.16 -17.90 22.61
C LYS A 143 -15.07 -16.96 23.13
N GLN A 144 -15.44 -15.83 23.75
CA GLN A 144 -14.46 -14.88 24.27
C GLN A 144 -13.68 -15.45 25.46
N GLU A 145 -14.32 -16.26 26.30
CA GLU A 145 -13.65 -16.96 27.40
C GLU A 145 -12.58 -17.92 26.87
N ALA A 146 -12.90 -18.70 25.83
CA ALA A 146 -11.94 -19.60 25.18
C ALA A 146 -10.76 -18.86 24.53
N ILE A 147 -11.04 -17.70 23.89
CA ILE A 147 -10.00 -16.82 23.33
C ILE A 147 -9.09 -16.29 24.44
N ASN A 148 -9.69 -15.78 25.53
CA ASN A 148 -8.95 -15.23 26.66
C ASN A 148 -8.08 -16.30 27.31
N ASP A 149 -8.59 -17.51 27.54
CA ASP A 149 -7.82 -18.62 28.09
C ASP A 149 -6.63 -18.98 27.18
N PHE A 150 -6.88 -19.16 25.87
CA PHE A 150 -5.83 -19.49 24.91
C PHE A 150 -4.70 -18.44 24.89
N TRP A 151 -5.05 -17.16 24.94
CA TRP A 151 -4.09 -16.05 24.94
C TRP A 151 -3.60 -15.65 26.34
N GLY A 152 -4.12 -16.27 27.41
CA GLY A 152 -3.81 -15.89 28.78
C GLY A 152 -4.26 -14.48 29.15
N TYR A 153 -5.32 -13.96 28.51
CA TYR A 153 -5.86 -12.66 28.83
C TYR A 153 -6.70 -12.75 30.12
N PRO A 154 -6.37 -11.99 31.18
CA PRO A 154 -6.99 -12.17 32.49
C PRO A 154 -8.44 -11.65 32.50
N SER A 155 -9.27 -12.23 33.37
CA SER A 155 -10.60 -11.69 33.67
C SER A 155 -10.54 -10.42 34.53
N ASP A 156 -9.54 -10.31 35.39
CA ASP A 156 -9.22 -9.10 36.14
C ASP A 156 -8.20 -8.25 35.37
N GLU A 157 -8.71 -7.29 34.60
CA GLU A 157 -7.89 -6.35 33.82
C GLU A 157 -7.09 -5.37 34.68
N SER A 158 -7.33 -5.30 36.00
CA SER A 158 -6.48 -4.51 36.90
C SER A 158 -5.09 -5.15 37.10
N ASN A 159 -4.95 -6.44 36.79
CA ASN A 159 -3.66 -7.11 36.72
C ASN A 159 -2.93 -6.77 35.40
N ILE A 160 -2.32 -5.58 35.40
CA ILE A 160 -1.62 -5.02 34.23
C ILE A 160 -0.51 -5.94 33.72
N GLU A 161 0.21 -6.64 34.60
CA GLU A 161 1.30 -7.55 34.21
C GLU A 161 0.77 -8.75 33.40
N ALA A 162 -0.36 -9.32 33.82
CA ALA A 162 -1.00 -10.41 33.09
C ALA A 162 -1.57 -9.95 31.74
N VAL A 163 -2.21 -8.77 31.71
CA VAL A 163 -2.69 -8.15 30.45
C VAL A 163 -1.53 -7.93 29.49
N GLU A 164 -0.44 -7.32 29.95
CA GLU A 164 0.74 -7.04 29.12
C GLU A 164 1.39 -8.32 28.59
N THR A 165 1.47 -9.36 29.42
CA THR A 165 1.98 -10.67 29.03
C THR A 165 1.15 -11.27 27.88
N SER A 166 -0.18 -11.20 27.98
CA SER A 166 -1.10 -11.67 26.93
C SER A 166 -0.93 -10.87 25.63
N ILE A 167 -0.87 -9.54 25.71
CA ILE A 167 -0.64 -8.67 24.56
C ILE A 167 0.70 -8.99 23.88
N ARG A 168 1.78 -9.18 24.65
CA ARG A 168 3.11 -9.53 24.11
C ARG A 168 3.10 -10.88 23.41
N LYS A 169 2.41 -11.88 23.98
CA LYS A 169 2.23 -13.20 23.35
C LYS A 169 1.51 -13.06 22.00
N TYR A 170 0.43 -12.28 21.94
CA TYR A 170 -0.31 -12.05 20.70
C TYR A 170 0.50 -11.26 19.66
N ALA A 171 1.17 -10.18 20.06
CA ALA A 171 2.03 -9.40 19.19
C ALA A 171 3.17 -10.25 18.59
N LYS A 172 3.77 -11.12 19.40
CA LYS A 172 4.78 -12.07 18.93
C LYS A 172 4.21 -13.04 17.90
N ALA A 173 3.00 -13.56 18.12
CA ALA A 173 2.34 -14.45 17.17
C ALA A 173 2.09 -13.77 15.80
N ILE A 174 1.76 -12.48 15.78
CA ILE A 174 1.67 -11.70 14.53
C ILE A 174 3.02 -11.70 13.82
N VAL A 175 4.09 -11.33 14.52
CA VAL A 175 5.46 -11.28 13.96
C VAL A 175 5.89 -12.64 13.43
N ASP A 176 5.70 -13.71 14.21
CA ASP A 176 6.08 -15.08 13.83
C ASP A 176 5.29 -15.55 12.59
N THR A 177 4.00 -15.22 12.52
CA THR A 177 3.15 -15.52 11.35
C THR A 177 3.67 -14.81 10.10
N LEU A 178 3.99 -13.52 10.19
CA LEU A 178 4.52 -12.77 9.06
C LEU A 178 5.91 -13.26 8.64
N ASN A 179 6.80 -13.54 9.58
CA ASN A 179 8.11 -14.10 9.27
C ASN A 179 8.01 -15.45 8.55
N THR A 180 7.05 -16.29 8.97
CA THR A 180 6.88 -17.62 8.38
C THR A 180 6.19 -17.57 7.02
N ARG A 181 5.22 -16.68 6.84
CA ARG A 181 4.33 -16.72 5.67
C ARG A 181 4.58 -15.62 4.65
N TRP A 182 5.34 -14.59 4.97
CA TRP A 182 5.67 -13.50 4.05
C TRP A 182 7.15 -13.43 3.65
N ARG A 183 8.09 -13.95 4.47
CA ARG A 183 9.54 -13.87 4.19
C ARG A 183 10.16 -15.11 3.54
N ASN A 184 9.39 -16.19 3.35
CA ASN A 184 9.83 -17.42 2.68
C ASN A 184 9.62 -17.34 1.16
#